data_AF-A0A937M4G0-F1
#
_entry.id   AF-A0A937M4G0-F1
#
_cell.length_a   1.000
_cell.length_b   1.000
_cell.length_c   1.000
_cell.angle_alpha   90.00
_cell.angle_beta   90.00
_cell.angle_gamma   90.00
#
_symmetry.space_group_name_H-M   'P 1'
#
loop_
_entity.id
_entity.type
_entity.pdbx_description
1 polymer ?
#
loop_
_entity_poly.entity_id
_entity_poly.type
_entity_poly.pdbx_seq_one_letter_code
_entity_poly.pdbx_strand_id
1 'polypeptide(L)'
;GGIIASVYTDVVQGAIMMIAGTLILLTAMSVFDGGMQEATSIILADDGEAMMPFGAAGIMASLGWFFVFGLGLAGQPHLVTKMMMNKKISDNRSILPMSLFGYVMAALLWVSIGVIMRAAVIDGVISPLSLPDDAASVFLSVFTNPLLAGIVFAGLFAAIMSTSDAFLNIGTAAIIHDIPKAIRGHSIKNELFWARVVTVILAIVAASFALYSHFQDATLVAILGAFGWGTFAASIFPVLAIGLNWKGATALGAISAIVSALLINFIVQLAGVVLPYGILGGLIAFVVSLILFIGVSLITKKPELDADMEAVLNI
;
A
#
# COMPACT_ATOMS: atom_id res chain seq x y z
N GLY A 1 1.08 -21.99 -6.05
CA GLY A 1 1.62 -21.94 -7.42
C GLY A 1 3.05 -21.44 -7.50
N GLY A 2 3.66 -20.96 -6.41
CA GLY A 2 4.95 -20.27 -6.47
C GLY A 2 4.83 -18.87 -7.07
N ILE A 3 5.91 -18.10 -7.05
CA ILE A 3 5.90 -16.68 -7.44
C ILE A 3 5.57 -16.49 -8.94
N ILE A 4 6.00 -17.38 -9.83
CA ILE A 4 5.71 -17.28 -11.28
C ILE A 4 4.21 -17.37 -11.56
N ALA A 5 3.50 -18.31 -10.91
CA ALA A 5 2.05 -18.42 -11.08
C ALA A 5 1.33 -17.16 -10.57
N SER A 6 1.81 -16.58 -9.48
CA SER A 6 1.30 -15.30 -8.96
C SER A 6 1.49 -14.16 -9.98
N VAL A 7 2.63 -14.09 -10.68
CA VAL A 7 2.84 -13.06 -11.71
C VAL A 7 1.82 -13.18 -12.86
N TYR A 8 1.53 -14.39 -13.34
CA TYR A 8 0.52 -14.57 -14.39
C TYR A 8 -0.88 -14.19 -13.93
N THR A 9 -1.26 -14.53 -12.70
CA THR A 9 -2.56 -14.12 -12.15
C THR A 9 -2.65 -12.61 -12.00
N ASP A 10 -1.58 -11.94 -11.57
CA ASP A 10 -1.55 -10.49 -11.40
C ASP A 10 -1.76 -9.76 -12.73
N VAL A 11 -1.20 -10.26 -13.84
CA VAL A 11 -1.39 -9.66 -15.18
C VAL A 11 -2.85 -9.75 -15.61
N VAL A 12 -3.49 -10.91 -15.45
CA VAL A 12 -4.90 -11.09 -15.79
C VAL A 12 -5.80 -10.22 -14.92
N GLN A 13 -5.55 -10.20 -13.60
CA GLN A 13 -6.28 -9.37 -12.65
C GLN A 13 -6.13 -7.88 -12.96
N GLY A 14 -4.91 -7.41 -13.22
CA GLY A 14 -4.63 -6.03 -13.59
C GLY A 14 -5.35 -5.62 -14.87
N ALA A 15 -5.36 -6.47 -15.90
CA ALA A 15 -6.09 -6.21 -17.15
C ALA A 15 -7.60 -6.08 -16.92
N ILE A 16 -8.19 -6.98 -16.13
CA ILE A 16 -9.61 -6.92 -15.77
C ILE A 16 -9.91 -5.62 -15.01
N MET A 17 -9.08 -5.25 -14.03
CA MET A 17 -9.26 -4.03 -13.23
C MET A 17 -9.16 -2.77 -14.07
N MET A 18 -8.28 -2.72 -15.07
CA MET A 18 -8.18 -1.58 -16.00
C MET A 18 -9.47 -1.41 -16.81
N ILE A 19 -10.03 -2.51 -17.35
CA ILE A 19 -11.29 -2.47 -18.11
C ILE A 19 -12.44 -2.08 -17.18
N ALA A 20 -12.51 -2.69 -16.00
CA ALA A 20 -13.52 -2.40 -14.98
C ALA A 20 -13.48 -0.91 -14.60
N GLY A 21 -12.30 -0.32 -14.39
CA GLY A 21 -12.16 1.09 -14.05
C GLY A 21 -12.68 2.05 -15.11
N THR A 22 -12.46 1.75 -16.39
CA THR A 22 -13.06 2.55 -17.46
C THR A 22 -14.58 2.43 -17.47
N LEU A 23 -15.12 1.22 -17.35
CA LEU A 23 -16.57 1.01 -17.38
C LEU A 23 -17.28 1.63 -16.17
N ILE A 24 -16.65 1.58 -15.00
CA ILE A 24 -17.16 2.22 -13.80
C ILE A 24 -17.12 3.74 -13.91
N LEU A 25 -16.05 4.32 -14.47
CA LEU A 25 -16.01 5.75 -14.75
C LEU A 25 -17.16 6.17 -15.68
N LEU A 26 -17.41 5.42 -16.76
CA LEU A 26 -18.51 5.71 -17.68
C LEU A 26 -19.88 5.61 -16.98
N THR A 27 -20.04 4.62 -16.11
CA THR A 27 -21.26 4.44 -15.31
C THR A 27 -21.44 5.61 -14.34
N ALA A 28 -20.38 5.99 -13.63
CA ALA A 28 -20.34 7.13 -12.71
C ALA A 28 -20.71 8.45 -13.42
N MET A 29 -20.20 8.67 -14.63
CA MET A 29 -20.54 9.83 -15.46
C MET A 29 -22.01 9.87 -15.90
N SER A 30 -22.73 8.74 -15.84
CA SER A 30 -24.15 8.67 -16.22
C SER A 30 -25.13 8.80 -15.05
N VAL A 31 -24.63 8.88 -13.81
CA VAL A 31 -25.49 8.99 -12.61
C VAL A 31 -26.18 10.34 -12.50
N PHE A 32 -25.46 11.41 -12.86
CA PHE A 32 -25.99 12.78 -12.93
C PHE A 32 -26.02 13.23 -14.39
N ASP A 33 -26.99 14.07 -14.77
CA ASP A 33 -27.15 14.56 -16.14
C ASP A 33 -25.93 15.40 -16.59
N GLY A 34 -25.35 16.19 -15.68
CA GLY A 34 -24.08 16.91 -15.87
C GLY A 34 -22.83 16.09 -15.54
N GLY A 35 -22.99 14.79 -15.27
CA GLY A 35 -21.92 13.84 -14.98
C GLY A 35 -21.03 14.23 -13.79
N MET A 36 -19.72 14.00 -13.93
CA MET A 36 -18.75 14.27 -12.84
C MET A 36 -18.66 15.75 -12.46
N GLN A 37 -18.98 16.67 -13.37
CA GLN A 37 -18.95 18.11 -13.10
C GLN A 37 -20.07 18.50 -12.14
N GLU A 38 -21.29 17.99 -12.37
CA GLU A 38 -22.42 18.21 -11.46
C GLU A 38 -22.14 17.62 -10.08
N ALA A 39 -21.69 16.36 -10.01
CA ALA A 39 -21.30 15.72 -8.76
C ALA A 39 -20.25 16.53 -7.98
N THR A 40 -19.23 17.04 -8.68
CA THR A 40 -18.20 17.90 -8.07
C THR A 40 -18.79 19.21 -7.56
N SER A 41 -19.73 19.81 -8.29
CA SER A 41 -20.38 21.07 -7.89
C SER A 41 -21.26 20.92 -6.65
N ILE A 42 -21.97 19.79 -6.53
CA ILE A 42 -22.76 19.42 -5.35
C ILE A 42 -21.84 19.35 -4.13
N ILE A 43 -20.73 18.64 -4.25
CA ILE A 43 -19.76 18.52 -3.16
C ILE A 43 -19.15 19.88 -2.81
N LEU A 44 -18.78 20.69 -3.81
CA LEU A 44 -18.19 22.01 -3.57
C LEU A 44 -19.13 22.96 -2.83
N ALA A 45 -20.44 22.83 -3.04
CA ALA A 45 -21.46 23.63 -2.36
C ALA A 45 -21.67 23.22 -0.90
N ASP A 46 -21.51 21.94 -0.59
CA ASP A 46 -21.60 21.38 0.77
C ASP A 46 -20.30 21.57 1.57
N ASP A 47 -19.19 21.10 1.00
CA ASP A 47 -17.85 21.12 1.59
C ASP A 47 -16.80 21.34 0.49
N GLY A 48 -16.53 22.62 0.25
CA GLY A 48 -15.54 23.06 -0.73
C GLY A 48 -14.14 22.52 -0.49
N GLU A 49 -13.73 22.31 0.77
CA GLU A 49 -12.36 21.89 1.11
C GLU A 49 -12.07 20.46 0.65
N ALA A 50 -13.06 19.59 0.66
CA ALA A 50 -12.86 18.18 0.30
C ALA A 50 -12.58 17.92 -1.18
N MET A 51 -12.91 18.86 -2.08
CA MET A 51 -12.51 18.77 -3.50
C MET A 51 -11.21 19.53 -3.80
N MET A 52 -10.63 20.22 -2.81
CA MET A 52 -9.35 20.90 -2.97
C MET A 52 -8.19 19.88 -2.98
N PRO A 53 -7.03 20.20 -3.59
CA PRO A 53 -5.89 19.26 -3.69
C PRO A 53 -5.38 18.68 -2.36
N PHE A 54 -5.60 19.40 -1.26
CA PHE A 54 -5.19 18.97 0.08
C PHE A 54 -6.35 18.42 0.92
N GLY A 55 -7.58 18.40 0.40
CA GLY A 55 -8.78 17.92 1.08
C GLY A 55 -9.11 18.64 2.39
N ALA A 56 -10.20 18.21 3.02
CA ALA A 56 -10.65 18.71 4.32
C ALA A 56 -9.72 18.33 5.50
N ALA A 57 -8.81 17.37 5.29
CA ALA A 57 -7.84 16.95 6.32
C ALA A 57 -6.68 17.94 6.49
N GLY A 58 -6.53 18.89 5.56
CA GLY A 58 -5.47 19.89 5.55
C GLY A 58 -4.16 19.42 4.92
N ILE A 59 -3.28 20.39 4.63
CA ILE A 59 -2.04 20.18 3.88
C ILE A 59 -1.09 19.15 4.52
N MET A 60 -0.95 19.17 5.84
CA MET A 60 0.00 18.29 6.54
C MET A 60 -0.47 16.84 6.56
N ALA A 61 -1.77 16.58 6.76
CA ALA A 61 -2.33 15.25 6.67
C ALA A 61 -2.20 14.68 5.24
N SER A 62 -2.51 15.50 4.23
CA SER A 62 -2.45 15.09 2.83
C SER A 62 -1.02 14.82 2.34
N LEU A 63 -0.05 15.66 2.73
CA LEU A 63 1.37 15.36 2.49
C LEU A 63 1.82 14.11 3.24
N GLY A 64 1.33 13.91 4.48
CA GLY A 64 1.56 12.69 5.24
C GLY A 64 1.13 11.45 4.49
N TRP A 65 -0.10 11.43 3.99
CA TRP A 65 -0.62 10.32 3.19
C TRP A 65 0.13 10.16 1.87
N PHE A 66 0.48 11.24 1.19
CA PHE A 66 1.28 11.20 -0.03
C PHE A 66 2.64 10.53 0.18
N PHE A 67 3.38 10.91 1.22
CA PHE A 67 4.69 10.31 1.49
C PHE A 67 4.56 8.88 2.01
N VAL A 68 3.62 8.62 2.94
CA VAL A 68 3.41 7.28 3.50
C VAL A 68 2.96 6.30 2.43
N PHE A 69 1.93 6.60 1.65
CA PHE A 69 1.45 5.69 0.61
C PHE A 69 2.29 5.76 -0.67
N GLY A 70 2.57 6.96 -1.16
CA GLY A 70 3.27 7.17 -2.44
C GLY A 70 4.72 6.69 -2.41
N LEU A 71 5.53 7.16 -1.45
CA LEU A 71 6.91 6.67 -1.32
C LEU A 71 6.96 5.30 -0.64
N GLY A 72 6.04 5.01 0.28
CA GLY A 72 6.01 3.73 0.97
C GLY A 72 5.84 2.53 0.06
N LEU A 73 5.21 2.69 -1.11
CA LEU A 73 5.16 1.66 -2.15
C LEU A 73 6.55 1.13 -2.53
N ALA A 74 7.56 2.00 -2.65
CA ALA A 74 8.92 1.58 -2.96
C ALA A 74 9.61 0.84 -1.80
N GLY A 75 9.10 0.99 -0.57
CA GLY A 75 9.55 0.23 0.60
C GLY A 75 8.84 -1.11 0.79
N GLN A 76 7.86 -1.46 -0.06
CA GLN A 76 7.08 -2.69 0.12
C GLN A 76 7.90 -3.93 -0.27
N PRO A 77 8.14 -4.90 0.65
CA PRO A 77 8.99 -6.04 0.37
C PRO A 77 8.44 -6.95 -0.75
N HIS A 78 7.11 -7.05 -0.90
CA HIS A 78 6.49 -7.82 -1.99
C HIS A 78 6.65 -7.17 -3.38
N LEU A 79 6.76 -5.84 -3.45
CA LEU A 79 7.04 -5.15 -4.72
C LEU A 79 8.53 -5.22 -5.05
N VAL A 80 9.40 -5.01 -4.05
CA VAL A 80 10.86 -5.05 -4.22
C VAL A 80 11.31 -6.42 -4.71
N THR A 81 10.84 -7.49 -4.06
CA THR A 81 11.15 -8.86 -4.47
C THR A 81 10.69 -9.16 -5.89
N LYS A 82 9.56 -8.58 -6.35
CA LYS A 82 9.13 -8.68 -7.75
C LYS A 82 10.07 -7.96 -8.72
N MET A 83 10.55 -6.77 -8.37
CA MET A 83 11.53 -6.04 -9.19
C MET A 83 12.87 -6.79 -9.31
N MET A 84 13.27 -7.52 -8.27
CA MET A 84 14.47 -8.36 -8.29
C MET A 84 14.37 -9.57 -9.24
N MET A 85 13.18 -9.92 -9.72
CA MET A 85 12.99 -11.00 -10.69
C MET A 85 13.18 -10.57 -12.15
N ASN A 86 13.43 -9.29 -12.40
CA ASN A 86 13.66 -8.79 -13.75
C ASN A 86 14.95 -9.39 -14.33
N LYS A 87 14.84 -10.00 -15.51
CA LYS A 87 15.99 -10.62 -16.18
C LYS A 87 16.96 -9.59 -16.76
N LYS A 88 16.46 -8.43 -17.17
CA LYS A 88 17.25 -7.37 -17.79
C LYS A 88 16.95 -6.03 -17.12
N ILE A 89 18.01 -5.26 -16.86
CA ILE A 89 17.89 -3.89 -16.32
C ILE A 89 17.15 -2.98 -17.31
N SER A 90 17.23 -3.25 -18.62
CA SER A 90 16.50 -2.50 -19.65
C SER A 90 14.99 -2.51 -19.44
N ASP A 91 14.44 -3.55 -18.81
CA ASP A 91 13.01 -3.71 -18.60
C ASP A 91 12.46 -2.65 -17.63
N ASN A 92 13.32 -2.08 -16.76
CA ASN A 92 12.96 -1.00 -15.84
C ASN A 92 12.46 0.25 -16.57
N ARG A 93 12.89 0.50 -17.83
CA ARG A 93 12.40 1.63 -18.64
C ARG A 93 10.92 1.49 -18.99
N SER A 94 10.42 0.27 -19.12
CA SER A 94 9.02 -0.03 -19.44
C SER A 94 8.16 -0.17 -18.19
N ILE A 95 8.75 -0.56 -17.05
CA ILE A 95 8.02 -0.76 -15.79
C ILE A 95 7.39 0.53 -15.28
N LEU A 96 8.13 1.65 -15.29
CA LEU A 96 7.62 2.92 -14.78
C LEU A 96 6.38 3.43 -15.54
N PRO A 97 6.41 3.59 -16.89
CA PRO A 97 5.22 4.04 -17.61
C PRO A 97 4.06 3.05 -17.50
N MET A 98 4.33 1.73 -17.49
CA MET A 98 3.29 0.71 -17.35
C MET A 98 2.64 0.75 -15.95
N SER A 99 3.44 0.96 -14.90
CA SER A 99 2.94 1.06 -13.52
C SER A 99 2.13 2.34 -13.31
N LEU A 100 2.59 3.46 -13.86
CA LEU A 100 1.83 4.72 -13.84
C LEU A 100 0.51 4.60 -14.57
N PHE A 101 0.52 4.00 -15.77
CA PHE A 101 -0.71 3.75 -16.53
C PHE A 101 -1.67 2.85 -15.75
N GLY A 102 -1.20 1.72 -15.22
CA GLY A 102 -2.00 0.82 -14.41
C GLY A 102 -2.57 1.50 -13.16
N TYR A 103 -1.78 2.33 -12.48
CA TYR A 103 -2.22 3.09 -11.31
C TYR A 103 -3.32 4.10 -11.67
N VAL A 104 -3.15 4.88 -12.75
CA VAL A 104 -4.17 5.84 -13.21
C VAL A 104 -5.48 5.11 -13.51
N MET A 105 -5.41 4.00 -14.25
CA MET A 105 -6.59 3.20 -14.60
C MET A 105 -7.29 2.61 -13.38
N ALA A 106 -6.53 2.11 -12.40
CA ALA A 106 -7.10 1.63 -11.13
C ALA A 106 -7.68 2.79 -10.30
N ALA A 107 -7.04 3.95 -10.31
CA ALA A 107 -7.50 5.12 -9.58
C ALA A 107 -8.84 5.65 -10.06
N LEU A 108 -9.15 5.46 -11.35
CA LEU A 108 -10.47 5.78 -11.89
C LEU A 108 -11.59 5.07 -11.13
N LEU A 109 -11.39 3.83 -10.64
CA LEU A 109 -12.42 3.12 -9.86
C LEU A 109 -12.77 3.86 -8.58
N TRP A 110 -11.79 4.07 -7.70
CA TRP A 110 -12.09 4.60 -6.36
C TRP A 110 -12.41 6.09 -6.40
N VAL A 111 -11.79 6.87 -7.30
CA VAL A 111 -12.10 8.32 -7.42
C VAL A 111 -13.51 8.52 -7.96
N SER A 112 -13.90 7.80 -9.02
CA SER A 112 -15.23 7.97 -9.60
C SER A 112 -16.34 7.53 -8.63
N ILE A 113 -16.19 6.35 -8.02
CA ILE A 113 -17.13 5.86 -7.00
C ILE A 113 -17.21 6.82 -5.82
N GLY A 114 -16.06 7.25 -5.27
CA GLY A 114 -16.03 8.10 -4.08
C GLY A 114 -16.70 9.47 -4.31
N VAL A 115 -16.42 10.11 -5.44
CA VAL A 115 -17.03 11.40 -5.79
C VAL A 115 -18.53 11.24 -6.03
N ILE A 116 -18.95 10.27 -6.85
CA ILE A 116 -20.38 10.08 -7.14
C ILE A 116 -21.16 9.69 -5.90
N MET A 117 -20.67 8.74 -5.11
CA MET A 117 -21.39 8.30 -3.90
C MET A 117 -21.53 9.42 -2.89
N ARG A 118 -20.49 10.25 -2.71
CA ARG A 118 -20.61 11.40 -1.81
C ARG A 118 -21.63 12.42 -2.32
N ALA A 119 -21.58 12.78 -3.60
CA ALA A 119 -22.56 13.68 -4.20
C ALA A 119 -24.00 13.12 -4.11
N ALA A 120 -24.18 11.83 -4.40
CA ALA A 120 -25.48 11.16 -4.35
C ALA A 120 -26.08 11.11 -2.93
N VAL A 121 -25.24 11.04 -1.89
CA VAL A 121 -25.71 11.13 -0.50
C VAL A 121 -26.11 12.56 -0.14
N ILE A 122 -25.32 13.57 -0.56
CA ILE A 122 -25.61 14.98 -0.30
C ILE A 122 -26.91 15.41 -1.00
N ASP A 123 -27.09 15.02 -2.26
CA ASP A 123 -28.25 15.35 -3.09
C ASP A 123 -29.50 14.51 -2.73
N GLY A 124 -29.36 13.54 -1.82
CA GLY A 124 -30.46 12.70 -1.33
C GLY A 124 -30.89 11.57 -2.28
N VAL A 125 -30.14 11.32 -3.35
CA VAL A 125 -30.32 10.17 -4.27
C VAL A 125 -30.08 8.84 -3.53
N ILE A 126 -29.10 8.82 -2.63
CA ILE A 126 -28.74 7.67 -1.80
C ILE A 126 -28.86 8.03 -0.33
N SER A 127 -29.41 7.12 0.48
CA SER A 127 -29.43 7.32 1.93
C SER A 127 -28.00 7.32 2.51
N PRO A 128 -27.74 8.04 3.62
CA PRO A 128 -26.44 8.04 4.27
C PRO A 128 -25.92 6.62 4.51
N LEU A 129 -24.66 6.37 4.13
CA LEU A 129 -24.03 5.07 4.28
C LEU A 129 -23.77 4.75 5.76
N SER A 130 -23.88 3.47 6.11
CA SER A 130 -23.50 2.97 7.44
C SER A 130 -22.01 3.12 7.68
N LEU A 131 -21.18 2.70 6.72
CA LEU A 131 -19.74 2.84 6.74
C LEU A 131 -19.27 3.48 5.42
N PRO A 132 -18.24 4.36 5.43
CA PRO A 132 -17.68 4.90 4.20
C PRO A 132 -17.21 3.82 3.21
N ASP A 133 -16.72 2.69 3.73
CA ASP A 133 -16.26 1.56 2.93
C ASP A 133 -17.39 0.86 2.14
N ASP A 134 -18.65 1.09 2.52
CA ASP A 134 -19.80 0.54 1.81
C ASP A 134 -20.01 1.20 0.45
N ALA A 135 -19.41 2.37 0.19
CA ALA A 135 -19.63 3.18 -1.00
C ALA A 135 -19.49 2.39 -2.31
N ALA A 136 -18.44 1.58 -2.45
CA ALA A 136 -18.24 0.76 -3.64
C ALA A 136 -19.31 -0.32 -3.79
N SER A 137 -19.69 -0.98 -2.69
CA SER A 137 -20.71 -2.03 -2.74
C SER A 137 -22.09 -1.48 -3.10
N VAL A 138 -22.47 -0.36 -2.50
CA VAL A 138 -23.74 0.32 -2.77
C VAL A 138 -23.75 0.85 -4.21
N PHE A 139 -22.68 1.50 -4.65
CA PHE A 139 -22.56 1.99 -6.03
C PHE A 139 -22.78 0.89 -7.06
N LEU A 140 -22.10 -0.25 -6.88
CA LEU A 140 -22.20 -1.39 -7.79
C LEU A 140 -23.60 -2.03 -7.77
N SER A 141 -24.28 -2.00 -6.63
CA SER A 141 -25.63 -2.56 -6.51
C SER A 141 -26.72 -1.68 -7.10
N VAL A 142 -26.56 -0.35 -7.03
CA VAL A 142 -27.61 0.62 -7.41
C VAL A 142 -27.42 1.14 -8.82
N PHE A 143 -26.20 1.53 -9.19
CA PHE A 143 -25.95 2.26 -10.45
C PHE A 143 -25.40 1.37 -11.57
N THR A 144 -24.97 0.16 -11.25
CA THR A 144 -24.24 -0.70 -12.19
C THR A 144 -25.07 -1.90 -12.62
N ASN A 145 -24.93 -2.33 -13.88
CA ASN A 145 -25.54 -3.58 -14.35
C ASN A 145 -24.95 -4.78 -13.57
N PRO A 146 -25.77 -5.77 -13.16
CA PRO A 146 -25.30 -6.95 -12.40
C PRO A 146 -24.09 -7.67 -13.01
N LEU A 147 -23.97 -7.71 -14.34
CA LEU A 147 -22.83 -8.33 -15.01
C LEU A 147 -21.53 -7.56 -14.74
N LEU A 148 -21.57 -6.23 -14.84
CA LEU A 148 -20.41 -5.39 -14.58
C LEU A 148 -20.07 -5.40 -13.08
N ALA A 149 -21.08 -5.33 -12.21
CA ALA A 149 -20.89 -5.48 -10.76
C ALA A 149 -20.19 -6.81 -10.42
N GLY A 150 -20.64 -7.92 -11.02
CA GLY A 150 -20.02 -9.24 -10.82
C GLY A 150 -18.56 -9.28 -11.27
N ILE A 151 -18.22 -8.68 -12.43
CA ILE A 151 -16.84 -8.61 -12.92
C ILE A 151 -15.98 -7.77 -11.99
N VAL A 152 -16.47 -6.62 -11.52
CA VAL A 152 -15.74 -5.72 -10.61
C VAL A 152 -15.49 -6.41 -9.28
N PHE A 153 -16.50 -7.05 -8.68
CA PHE A 153 -16.34 -7.80 -7.44
C PHE A 153 -15.36 -8.96 -7.60
N ALA A 154 -15.44 -9.72 -8.70
CA ALA A 154 -14.49 -10.79 -8.98
C ALA A 154 -13.06 -10.25 -9.08
N GLY A 155 -12.85 -9.13 -9.77
CA GLY A 155 -11.54 -8.45 -9.87
C GLY A 155 -11.03 -7.96 -8.51
N LEU A 156 -11.90 -7.35 -7.70
CA LEU A 156 -11.57 -6.87 -6.36
C LEU A 156 -11.16 -8.01 -5.43
N PHE A 157 -11.94 -9.10 -5.37
CA PHE A 157 -11.57 -10.28 -4.58
C PHE A 157 -10.25 -10.88 -5.06
N ALA A 158 -10.03 -10.91 -6.37
CA ALA A 158 -8.80 -11.42 -6.96
C ALA A 158 -7.58 -10.58 -6.54
N ALA A 159 -7.69 -9.24 -6.53
CA ALA A 159 -6.65 -8.33 -6.07
C ALA A 159 -6.38 -8.42 -4.56
N ILE A 160 -7.43 -8.60 -3.74
CA ILE A 160 -7.29 -8.85 -2.30
C ILE A 160 -6.54 -10.17 -2.06
N MET A 161 -6.87 -11.22 -2.81
CA MET A 161 -6.21 -12.52 -2.69
C MET A 161 -4.74 -12.46 -3.11
N SER A 162 -4.38 -11.75 -4.19
CA SER A 162 -2.98 -11.64 -4.63
C SER A 162 -2.11 -10.86 -3.62
N THR A 163 -2.66 -9.80 -3.03
CA THR A 163 -1.98 -9.03 -1.98
C THR A 163 -1.82 -9.85 -0.70
N SER A 164 -2.88 -10.56 -0.30
CA SER A 164 -2.85 -11.43 0.88
C SER A 164 -1.85 -12.58 0.72
N ASP A 165 -1.79 -13.22 -0.45
CA ASP A 165 -0.82 -14.28 -0.75
C ASP A 165 0.63 -13.75 -0.65
N ALA A 166 0.89 -12.56 -1.19
CA ALA A 166 2.21 -11.95 -1.13
C ALA A 166 2.67 -11.68 0.32
N PHE A 167 1.79 -11.12 1.16
CA PHE A 167 2.11 -10.85 2.57
C PHE A 167 2.24 -12.13 3.39
N LEU A 168 1.35 -13.12 3.20
CA LEU A 168 1.48 -14.41 3.86
C LEU A 168 2.78 -15.11 3.48
N ASN A 169 3.16 -15.07 2.20
CA ASN A 169 4.41 -15.67 1.72
C ASN A 169 5.64 -14.98 2.34
N ILE A 170 5.65 -13.64 2.43
CA ILE A 170 6.74 -12.89 3.07
C ILE A 170 6.81 -13.15 4.57
N GLY A 171 5.67 -13.12 5.27
CA GLY A 171 5.63 -13.43 6.70
C GLY A 171 6.11 -14.84 6.99
N THR A 172 5.71 -15.81 6.18
CA THR A 172 6.17 -17.19 6.26
C THR A 172 7.68 -17.31 6.01
N ALA A 173 8.21 -16.65 4.97
CA ALA A 173 9.64 -16.64 4.68
C ALA A 173 10.45 -16.04 5.84
N ALA A 174 9.95 -14.96 6.44
CA ALA A 174 10.58 -14.33 7.59
C ALA A 174 10.66 -15.28 8.79
N ILE A 175 9.59 -16.01 9.10
CA ILE A 175 9.51 -16.94 10.24
C ILE A 175 10.34 -18.21 10.01
N ILE A 176 10.34 -18.75 8.78
CA ILE A 176 10.94 -20.06 8.49
C ILE A 176 12.40 -19.98 8.04
N HIS A 177 12.77 -18.90 7.34
CA HIS A 177 14.09 -18.73 6.76
C HIS A 177 14.87 -17.61 7.43
N ASP A 178 14.36 -16.37 7.40
CA ASP A 178 15.18 -15.19 7.74
C ASP A 178 15.51 -15.11 9.23
N ILE A 179 14.49 -15.20 10.11
CA ILE A 179 14.69 -15.14 11.56
C ILE A 179 15.56 -16.31 12.05
N PRO A 180 15.31 -17.58 11.67
CA PRO A 180 16.16 -18.70 12.07
C PRO A 180 17.60 -18.54 11.57
N LYS A 181 17.80 -18.12 10.32
CA LYS A 181 19.13 -17.89 9.76
C LYS A 181 19.87 -16.76 10.46
N ALA A 182 19.18 -15.67 10.80
CA ALA A 182 19.75 -14.54 11.53
C ALA A 182 20.16 -14.89 12.97
N ILE A 183 19.37 -15.72 13.66
CA ILE A 183 19.62 -16.08 15.07
C ILE A 183 20.56 -17.28 15.22
N ARG A 184 20.39 -18.31 14.38
CA ARG A 184 21.06 -19.61 14.52
C ARG A 184 22.17 -19.85 13.48
N GLY A 185 22.31 -18.98 12.49
CA GLY A 185 23.26 -19.12 11.38
C GLY A 185 22.82 -20.09 10.28
N HIS A 186 21.73 -20.83 10.47
CA HIS A 186 21.14 -21.72 9.48
C HIS A 186 19.62 -21.71 9.57
N SER A 187 18.94 -22.09 8.50
CA SER A 187 17.50 -22.14 8.42
C SER A 187 16.91 -23.45 8.99
N ILE A 188 15.58 -23.56 9.01
CA ILE A 188 14.85 -24.72 9.55
C ILE A 188 14.95 -25.91 8.59
N LYS A 189 15.13 -27.13 9.11
CA LYS A 189 15.07 -28.35 8.30
C LYS A 189 13.64 -28.55 7.76
N ASN A 190 13.50 -28.99 6.51
CA ASN A 190 12.21 -29.12 5.81
C ASN A 190 11.45 -27.78 5.71
N GLU A 191 12.12 -26.70 5.32
CA GLU A 191 11.53 -25.36 5.17
C GLU A 191 10.20 -25.39 4.44
N LEU A 192 10.08 -26.12 3.34
CA LEU A 192 8.85 -26.14 2.53
C LEU A 192 7.64 -26.68 3.31
N PHE A 193 7.82 -27.70 4.14
CA PHE A 193 6.73 -28.26 4.94
C PHE A 193 6.30 -27.24 6.01
N TRP A 194 7.27 -26.72 6.76
CA TRP A 194 7.01 -25.74 7.82
C TRP A 194 6.48 -24.42 7.28
N ALA A 195 6.90 -24.01 6.09
CA ALA A 195 6.37 -22.85 5.40
C ALA A 195 4.88 -23.01 5.11
N ARG A 196 4.45 -24.16 4.58
CA ARG A 196 3.01 -24.42 4.36
C ARG A 196 2.22 -24.41 5.66
N VAL A 197 2.76 -24.99 6.73
CA VAL A 197 2.11 -25.00 8.05
C VAL A 197 1.98 -23.58 8.61
N VAL A 198 3.07 -22.79 8.59
CA VAL A 198 3.07 -21.40 9.08
C VAL A 198 2.15 -20.52 8.24
N THR A 199 2.12 -20.68 6.92
CA THR A 199 1.17 -19.94 6.06
C THR A 199 -0.28 -20.20 6.48
N VAL A 200 -0.65 -21.46 6.75
CA VAL A 200 -2.02 -21.79 7.20
C VAL A 200 -2.30 -21.18 8.58
N ILE A 201 -1.36 -21.26 9.51
CA ILE A 201 -1.52 -20.67 10.86
C ILE A 201 -1.68 -19.15 10.76
N LEU A 202 -0.83 -18.47 9.99
CA LEU A 202 -0.91 -17.02 9.77
C LEU A 202 -2.24 -16.64 9.12
N ALA A 203 -2.70 -17.40 8.12
CA ALA A 203 -3.99 -17.15 7.48
C ALA A 203 -5.16 -17.27 8.46
N ILE A 204 -5.17 -18.29 9.33
CA ILE A 204 -6.21 -18.48 10.35
C ILE A 204 -6.20 -17.32 11.35
N VAL A 205 -5.02 -16.93 11.84
CA VAL A 205 -4.87 -15.82 12.79
C VAL A 205 -5.35 -14.51 12.17
N ALA A 206 -4.91 -14.22 10.93
CA ALA A 206 -5.31 -13.01 10.21
C ALA A 206 -6.82 -12.98 9.94
N ALA A 207 -7.41 -14.09 9.49
CA ALA A 207 -8.85 -14.19 9.25
C ALA A 207 -9.67 -14.04 10.54
N SER A 208 -9.24 -14.67 11.63
CA SER A 208 -9.89 -14.56 12.94
C SER A 208 -9.85 -13.12 13.46
N PHE A 209 -8.71 -12.45 13.29
CA PHE A 209 -8.55 -11.05 13.67
C PHE A 209 -9.40 -10.12 12.80
N ALA A 210 -9.48 -10.35 11.48
CA ALA A 210 -10.33 -9.59 10.58
C ALA A 210 -11.82 -9.71 10.96
N LEU A 211 -12.28 -10.94 11.28
CA LEU A 211 -13.65 -11.17 11.76
C LEU A 211 -13.90 -10.47 13.10
N TYR A 212 -12.96 -10.56 14.04
CA TYR A 212 -13.06 -9.84 15.31
C TYR A 212 -13.19 -8.32 15.09
N SER A 213 -12.37 -7.74 14.20
CA SER A 213 -12.45 -6.32 13.84
C SER A 213 -13.80 -5.93 13.25
N HIS A 214 -14.39 -6.78 12.40
CA HIS A 214 -15.68 -6.51 11.78
C HIS A 214 -16.82 -6.41 12.81
N PHE A 215 -16.82 -7.25 13.84
CA PHE A 215 -17.83 -7.22 14.89
C PHE A 215 -17.67 -6.10 15.93
N GLN A 216 -16.54 -5.38 15.93
CA GLN A 216 -16.35 -4.21 16.77
C GLN A 216 -16.84 -2.96 16.04
N ASP A 217 -15.99 -2.38 15.17
CA ASP A 217 -16.29 -1.14 14.42
C ASP A 217 -15.76 -1.15 12.97
N ALA A 218 -15.23 -2.29 12.49
CA ALA A 218 -14.58 -2.49 11.18
C ALA A 218 -13.35 -1.60 10.87
N THR A 219 -13.08 -0.55 11.64
CA THR A 219 -11.99 0.42 11.40
C THR A 219 -10.59 -0.11 11.68
N LEU A 220 -10.43 -1.13 12.52
CA LEU A 220 -9.11 -1.61 12.94
C LEU A 220 -8.28 -2.14 11.77
N VAL A 221 -8.91 -2.73 10.74
CA VAL A 221 -8.20 -3.21 9.54
C VAL A 221 -7.59 -2.04 8.77
N ALA A 222 -8.34 -0.95 8.58
CA ALA A 222 -7.84 0.24 7.92
C ALA A 222 -6.71 0.90 8.71
N ILE A 223 -6.86 1.00 10.04
CA ILE A 223 -5.84 1.56 10.93
C ILE A 223 -4.56 0.72 10.90
N LEU A 224 -4.68 -0.61 11.01
CA LEU A 224 -3.52 -1.51 10.95
C LEU A 224 -2.88 -1.55 9.57
N GLY A 225 -3.69 -1.43 8.50
CA GLY A 225 -3.20 -1.28 7.14
C GLY A 225 -2.37 -0.01 6.99
N ALA A 226 -2.90 1.13 7.43
CA ALA A 226 -2.19 2.41 7.42
C ALA A 226 -0.91 2.39 8.28
N PHE A 227 -0.99 1.77 9.47
CA PHE A 227 0.15 1.57 10.35
C PHE A 227 1.23 0.68 9.71
N GLY A 228 0.84 -0.44 9.10
CA GLY A 228 1.74 -1.33 8.39
C GLY A 228 2.41 -0.63 7.20
N TRP A 229 1.63 0.16 6.45
CA TRP A 229 2.15 0.96 5.35
C TRP A 229 3.14 2.01 5.81
N GLY A 230 2.79 2.75 6.87
CA GLY A 230 3.69 3.72 7.52
C GLY A 230 4.96 3.08 8.05
N THR A 231 4.87 1.84 8.55
CA THR A 231 6.02 1.08 9.02
C THR A 231 6.97 0.72 7.88
N PHE A 232 6.47 0.13 6.79
CA PHE A 232 7.30 -0.20 5.63
C PHE A 232 7.87 1.05 4.96
N ALA A 233 7.06 2.10 4.81
CA ALA A 233 7.51 3.37 4.30
C ALA A 233 8.66 3.94 5.13
N ALA A 234 8.49 4.04 6.44
CA ALA A 234 9.51 4.63 7.30
C ALA A 234 10.76 3.76 7.45
N SER A 235 10.61 2.44 7.60
CA SER A 235 11.74 1.55 7.91
C SER A 235 12.52 1.12 6.68
N ILE A 236 11.85 0.82 5.57
CA ILE A 236 12.48 0.17 4.41
C ILE A 236 12.83 1.18 3.32
N PHE A 237 11.99 2.20 3.09
CA PHE A 237 12.21 3.13 1.98
C PHE A 237 13.59 3.84 2.03
N PRO A 238 14.03 4.47 3.15
CA PRO A 238 15.31 5.15 3.15
C PRO A 238 16.47 4.19 2.87
N VAL A 239 16.39 2.98 3.42
CA VAL A 239 17.42 1.95 3.27
C VAL A 239 17.50 1.44 1.83
N LEU A 240 16.37 1.15 1.19
CA LEU A 240 16.36 0.64 -0.17
C LEU A 240 16.56 1.74 -1.22
N ALA A 241 15.78 2.81 -1.15
CA ALA A 241 15.78 3.86 -2.17
C ALA A 241 17.10 4.64 -2.17
N ILE A 242 17.61 4.99 -1.00
CA ILE A 242 18.86 5.75 -0.87
C ILE A 242 20.05 4.79 -0.77
N GLY A 243 19.94 3.75 0.06
CA GLY A 243 21.08 2.86 0.32
C GLY A 243 21.59 2.09 -0.90
N LEU A 244 20.70 1.67 -1.81
CA LEU A 244 21.11 1.00 -3.05
C LEU A 244 21.74 1.94 -4.08
N ASN A 245 21.66 3.26 -3.88
CA ASN A 245 22.21 4.27 -4.78
C ASN A 245 23.31 5.13 -4.12
N TRP A 246 23.74 4.77 -2.90
CA TRP A 246 24.67 5.58 -2.12
C TRP A 246 25.81 4.74 -1.53
N LYS A 247 27.03 4.96 -2.03
CA LYS A 247 28.26 4.31 -1.54
C LYS A 247 28.56 4.53 -0.06
N GLY A 248 28.01 5.59 0.55
CA GLY A 248 28.19 5.90 1.96
C GLY A 248 27.21 5.20 2.89
N ALA A 249 26.22 4.48 2.36
CA ALA A 249 25.21 3.81 3.18
C ALA A 249 25.83 2.73 4.06
N THR A 250 25.50 2.74 5.35
CA THR A 250 26.08 1.80 6.34
C THR A 250 25.02 0.92 6.97
N ALA A 251 25.43 -0.27 7.45
CA ALA A 251 24.56 -1.15 8.21
C ALA A 251 24.04 -0.49 9.49
N LEU A 252 24.89 0.28 10.18
CA LEU A 252 24.47 1.02 11.39
C LEU A 252 23.43 2.10 11.09
N GLY A 253 23.56 2.81 9.96
CA GLY A 253 22.56 3.76 9.51
C GLY A 253 21.23 3.08 9.18
N ALA A 254 21.27 1.94 8.48
CA ALA A 254 20.08 1.16 8.17
C ALA A 254 19.37 0.65 9.43
N ILE A 255 20.10 0.10 10.39
CA ILE A 255 19.54 -0.39 11.66
C ILE A 255 18.92 0.77 12.45
N SER A 256 19.62 1.91 12.54
CA SER A 256 19.12 3.09 13.27
C SER A 256 17.82 3.63 12.67
N ALA A 257 17.75 3.67 11.34
CA ALA A 257 16.56 4.06 10.58
C ALA A 257 15.38 3.12 10.84
N ILE A 258 15.59 1.80 10.69
CA ILE A 258 14.55 0.79 10.90
C ILE A 258 14.03 0.80 12.34
N VAL A 259 14.93 0.80 13.33
CA VAL A 259 14.55 0.74 14.75
C VAL A 259 13.80 2.00 15.17
N SER A 260 14.29 3.19 14.78
CA SER A 260 13.60 4.45 15.09
C SER A 260 12.23 4.53 14.41
N ALA A 261 12.12 4.13 13.14
CA ALA A 261 10.85 4.06 12.43
C ALA A 261 9.82 3.17 13.14
N LEU A 262 10.24 1.97 13.55
CA LEU A 262 9.38 1.03 14.28
C LEU A 262 8.94 1.63 15.62
N LEU A 263 9.89 2.11 16.43
CA LEU A 263 9.58 2.67 17.75
C LEU A 263 8.62 3.86 17.65
N ILE A 264 8.86 4.80 16.73
CA ILE A 264 8.00 5.98 16.59
C ILE A 264 6.60 5.57 16.14
N ASN A 265 6.47 4.71 15.12
CA ASN A 265 5.15 4.23 14.68
C ASN A 265 4.41 3.54 15.83
N PHE A 266 5.04 2.58 16.51
CA PHE A 266 4.41 1.84 17.60
C PHE A 266 4.03 2.74 18.78
N ILE A 267 4.92 3.64 19.19
CA ILE A 267 4.65 4.55 20.33
C ILE A 267 3.51 5.49 20.00
N VAL A 268 3.53 6.15 18.82
CA VAL A 268 2.46 7.09 18.44
C VAL A 268 1.11 6.38 18.36
N GLN A 269 1.09 5.18 17.76
CA GLN A 269 -0.14 4.40 17.60
C GLN A 269 -0.67 3.86 18.94
N LEU A 270 0.18 3.28 19.78
CA LEU A 270 -0.22 2.69 21.07
C LEU A 270 -0.58 3.74 22.12
N ALA A 271 0.12 4.88 22.13
CA ALA A 271 -0.16 5.96 23.06
C ALA A 271 -1.36 6.83 22.61
N GLY A 272 -1.95 6.56 21.44
CA GLY A 272 -3.06 7.34 20.90
C GLY A 272 -2.71 8.81 20.71
N VAL A 273 -1.45 9.12 20.39
CA VAL A 273 -0.97 10.49 20.30
C VAL A 273 -1.53 11.13 19.04
N VAL A 274 -2.47 12.06 19.24
CA VAL A 274 -2.96 12.92 18.16
C VAL A 274 -1.95 14.04 17.98
N LEU A 275 -1.25 14.01 16.86
CA LEU A 275 -0.26 15.03 16.52
C LEU A 275 -0.95 16.30 15.99
N PRO A 276 -0.41 17.49 16.28
CA PRO A 276 -0.97 18.75 15.81
C PRO A 276 -0.98 18.80 14.28
N TYR A 277 -1.93 19.57 13.71
CA TYR A 277 -2.11 19.75 12.27
C TYR A 277 -2.44 18.47 11.47
N GLY A 278 -2.90 17.40 12.14
CA GLY A 278 -3.27 16.15 11.47
C GLY A 278 -2.07 15.37 10.92
N ILE A 279 -0.87 15.62 11.46
CA ILE A 279 0.33 14.89 11.06
C ILE A 279 0.17 13.41 11.41
N LEU A 280 0.41 12.53 10.44
CA LEU A 280 0.39 11.09 10.68
C LEU A 280 1.66 10.68 11.42
N GLY A 281 1.54 9.77 12.41
CA GLY A 281 2.70 9.19 13.08
C GLY A 281 3.70 8.55 12.11
N GLY A 282 3.18 7.95 11.02
CA GLY A 282 3.99 7.40 9.94
C GLY A 282 4.86 8.45 9.22
N LEU A 283 4.40 9.70 9.08
CA LEU A 283 5.21 10.76 8.46
C LEU A 283 6.38 11.14 9.36
N ILE A 284 6.16 11.27 10.67
CA ILE A 284 7.24 11.55 11.62
C ILE A 284 8.26 10.41 11.63
N ALA A 285 7.77 9.17 11.71
CA ALA A 285 8.62 7.98 11.64
C ALA A 285 9.46 7.98 10.36
N PHE A 286 8.86 8.34 9.21
CA PHE A 286 9.54 8.41 7.93
C PHE A 286 10.65 9.47 7.91
N VAL A 287 10.35 10.70 8.33
CA VAL A 287 11.32 11.80 8.34
C VAL A 287 12.48 11.49 9.29
N VAL A 288 12.19 11.01 10.50
CA VAL A 288 13.23 10.66 11.49
C VAL A 288 14.11 9.52 10.97
N SER A 289 13.51 8.48 10.41
CA SER A 289 14.24 7.36 9.81
C SER A 289 15.17 7.81 8.70
N LEU A 290 14.71 8.71 7.82
CA LEU A 290 15.52 9.26 6.72
C LEU A 290 16.70 10.10 7.25
N ILE A 291 16.46 10.95 8.24
CA ILE A 291 17.52 11.74 8.89
C ILE A 291 18.55 10.83 9.56
N LEU A 292 18.10 9.81 10.31
CA LEU A 292 19.00 8.88 10.99
C LEU A 292 19.77 8.00 10.00
N PHE A 293 19.13 7.55 8.92
CA PHE A 293 19.80 6.78 7.89
C PHE A 293 20.99 7.55 7.30
N ILE A 294 20.76 8.80 6.89
CA ILE A 294 21.78 9.67 6.29
C ILE A 294 22.82 10.07 7.35
N GLY A 295 22.36 10.60 8.49
CA GLY A 295 23.22 11.12 9.54
C GLY A 295 24.18 10.07 10.11
N VAL A 296 23.66 8.90 10.49
CA VAL A 296 24.47 7.80 11.04
C VAL A 296 25.42 7.24 9.98
N SER A 297 24.97 7.11 8.73
CA SER A 297 25.83 6.63 7.64
C SER A 297 26.97 7.60 7.29
N LEU A 298 26.79 8.91 7.46
CA LEU A 298 27.85 9.89 7.26
C LEU A 298 28.94 9.85 8.36
N ILE A 299 28.59 9.48 9.58
CA ILE A 299 29.52 9.48 10.73
C ILE A 299 30.14 8.11 11.04
N THR A 300 29.64 7.05 10.40
CA THR A 300 30.14 5.68 10.59
C THR A 300 31.08 5.28 9.46
N LYS A 301 31.90 4.24 9.70
CA LYS A 301 32.86 3.76 8.71
C LYS A 301 32.11 3.28 7.46
N LYS A 302 32.52 3.78 6.29
CA LYS A 302 32.01 3.33 4.99
C LYS A 302 32.22 1.82 4.83
N PRO A 303 31.23 1.10 4.29
CA PRO A 303 31.38 -0.33 4.04
C PRO A 303 32.46 -0.56 2.97
N GLU A 304 33.17 -1.67 3.08
CA GLU A 304 33.96 -2.22 1.97
C GLU A 304 32.97 -2.91 1.02
N LEU A 305 32.75 -2.30 -0.15
CA LEU A 305 31.82 -2.82 -1.15
C LEU A 305 32.54 -3.82 -2.04
N ASP A 306 31.82 -4.87 -2.46
CA ASP A 306 32.29 -5.78 -3.50
C ASP A 306 32.48 -5.01 -4.81
N ALA A 307 33.45 -5.42 -5.63
CA ALA A 307 33.80 -4.78 -6.90
C ALA A 307 32.60 -4.70 -7.84
N ASP A 308 31.76 -5.74 -7.86
CA ASP A 308 30.55 -5.79 -8.69
C ASP A 308 29.51 -4.75 -8.22
N MET A 309 29.33 -4.60 -6.90
CA MET A 309 28.42 -3.61 -6.32
C MET A 309 28.91 -2.19 -6.56
N GLU A 310 30.22 -1.97 -6.45
CA GLU A 310 30.81 -0.67 -6.75
C GLU A 310 30.71 -0.31 -8.24
N ALA A 311 30.91 -1.29 -9.13
CA ALA A 311 30.74 -1.09 -10.57
C ALA A 311 29.31 -0.67 -10.92
N VAL A 312 28.30 -1.32 -10.35
CA VAL A 312 26.89 -0.96 -10.56
C VAL A 312 26.56 0.45 -10.06
N LEU A 313 27.11 0.85 -8.91
CA LEU A 313 26.90 2.20 -8.35
C LEU A 313 27.59 3.34 -9.13
N ASN A 314 28.47 3.01 -10.07
CA ASN A 314 29.19 3.99 -10.91
C ASN A 314 28.55 4.21 -12.29
N ILE A 315 27.53 3.44 -12.67
CA ILE A 315 26.79 3.54 -13.93
C ILE A 315 25.69 4.60 -13.81
#